data_AF-A0A952XIU8-F1
#
_entry.id   AF-A0A952XIU8-F1
#
_cell.length_a   1.000
_cell.length_b   1.000
_cell.length_c   1.000
_cell.angle_alpha   90.00
_cell.angle_beta   90.00
_cell.angle_gamma   90.00
#
_symmetry.space_group_name_H-M   'P 1'
#
loop_
_entity.id
_entity.type
_entity.pdbx_description
1 polymer ?
#
loop_
_entity_poly.entity_id
_entity_poly.type
_entity_poly.pdbx_seq_one_letter_code
_entity_poly.pdbx_strand_id
1 'polypeptide(L)'
;MTFILRWPAILVLFALVALSAMGALGAASLLTGYAPPVEQAQQAQAAAAETGAASAGWLDVGLLAAAAIFFLIAAVRLIRRTQGFWMWLLGFACYAGRWAYAQGQGVIDQIRAIDFHIYLDPQGLVNNIGSTETQVAILALVLVVGLFIFIVDAADRAYWDRQGG
;
A
#
# COMPACT_ATOMS: atom_id res chain seq x y z
N MET A 1 16.82 17.87 -11.35
CA MET A 1 16.32 17.84 -9.95
C MET A 1 15.42 16.64 -9.66
N THR A 2 14.55 16.20 -10.59
CA THR A 2 13.70 15.00 -10.41
C THR A 2 14.44 13.68 -10.19
N PHE A 3 15.70 13.58 -10.62
CA PHE A 3 16.53 12.39 -10.37
C PHE A 3 16.66 12.05 -8.87
N ILE A 4 16.73 13.07 -8.00
CA ILE A 4 16.84 12.89 -6.54
C ILE A 4 15.55 12.32 -5.94
N LEU A 5 14.37 12.72 -6.45
CA LEU A 5 13.07 12.25 -5.96
C LEU A 5 12.65 10.90 -6.56
N ARG A 6 13.12 10.58 -7.77
CA ARG A 6 12.71 9.37 -8.49
C ARG A 6 13.16 8.09 -7.82
N TRP A 7 14.43 7.99 -7.44
CA TRP A 7 14.96 6.77 -6.81
C TRP A 7 14.30 6.47 -5.47
N PRO A 8 14.14 7.45 -4.55
CA PRO A 8 13.32 7.26 -3.35
C PRO A 8 11.90 6.81 -3.68
N ALA A 9 11.22 7.42 -4.66
CA ALA A 9 9.85 7.01 -5.04
C ALA A 9 9.81 5.55 -5.56
N ILE A 10 10.82 5.12 -6.33
CA ILE A 10 10.95 3.73 -6.79
C ILE A 10 11.16 2.78 -5.60
N LEU A 11 12.03 3.12 -4.66
CA LEU A 11 12.30 2.29 -3.49
C LEU A 11 11.05 2.15 -2.61
N VAL A 12 10.30 3.24 -2.42
CA VAL A 12 9.04 3.20 -1.68
C VAL A 12 7.99 2.36 -2.42
N LEU A 13 7.91 2.44 -3.77
CA LEU A 13 7.06 1.55 -4.54
C LEU A 13 7.44 0.08 -4.34
N PHE A 14 8.72 -0.27 -4.33
CA PHE A 14 9.16 -1.64 -4.03
C PHE A 14 8.81 -2.06 -2.60
N ALA A 15 8.90 -1.16 -1.62
CA ALA A 15 8.43 -1.43 -0.27
C ALA A 15 6.92 -1.72 -0.24
N LEU A 16 6.10 -0.93 -0.95
CA LEU A 16 4.65 -1.17 -1.08
C LEU A 16 4.35 -2.50 -1.78
N VAL A 17 5.12 -2.88 -2.80
CA VAL A 17 5.03 -4.19 -3.45
C VAL A 17 5.32 -5.30 -2.44
N ALA A 18 6.42 -5.22 -1.69
CA ALA A 18 6.80 -6.23 -0.71
C ALA A 18 5.74 -6.37 0.38
N LEU A 19 5.27 -5.26 0.95
CA LEU A 19 4.23 -5.25 1.99
C LEU A 19 2.91 -5.85 1.48
N SER A 20 2.49 -5.48 0.27
CA SER A 20 1.24 -5.99 -0.31
C SER A 20 1.35 -7.49 -0.67
N ALA A 21 2.49 -7.92 -1.21
CA ALA A 21 2.74 -9.32 -1.54
C ALA A 21 2.84 -10.20 -0.29
N MET A 22 3.55 -9.75 0.74
CA MET A 22 3.61 -10.46 2.03
C MET A 22 2.23 -10.55 2.68
N GLY A 23 1.45 -9.47 2.66
CA GLY A 23 0.06 -9.49 3.15
C GLY A 23 -0.82 -10.49 2.38
N ALA A 24 -0.73 -10.51 1.05
CA ALA A 24 -1.50 -11.46 0.22
C ALA A 24 -1.13 -12.91 0.51
N LEU A 25 0.18 -13.20 0.58
CA LEU A 25 0.70 -14.55 0.87
C LEU A 25 0.34 -14.99 2.29
N GLY A 26 0.46 -14.09 3.27
CA GLY A 26 0.05 -14.31 4.66
C GLY A 26 -1.43 -14.69 4.74
N ALA A 27 -2.32 -13.90 4.15
CA ALA A 27 -3.75 -14.20 4.11
C ALA A 27 -4.08 -15.52 3.37
N ALA A 28 -3.47 -15.77 2.20
CA ALA A 28 -3.70 -16.99 1.44
C ALA A 28 -3.23 -18.25 2.18
N SER A 29 -2.10 -18.15 2.89
CA SER A 29 -1.55 -19.27 3.65
C SER A 29 -2.43 -19.66 4.85
N LEU A 30 -3.04 -18.68 5.54
CA LEU A 30 -4.02 -18.94 6.59
C LEU A 30 -5.28 -19.62 6.03
N LEU A 31 -5.80 -19.14 4.90
CA LEU A 31 -6.99 -19.70 4.23
C LEU A 31 -6.77 -21.14 3.75
N THR A 32 -5.56 -21.48 3.33
CA THR A 32 -5.21 -22.81 2.80
C THR A 32 -4.70 -23.77 3.87
N GLY A 33 -4.50 -23.30 5.11
CA GLY A 33 -3.84 -24.08 6.16
C GLY A 33 -2.38 -24.42 5.82
N TYR A 34 -1.77 -23.68 4.89
CA TYR A 34 -0.40 -23.92 4.47
C TYR A 34 0.58 -23.36 5.49
N ALA A 35 1.33 -24.24 6.14
CA ALA A 35 2.47 -23.89 6.97
C ALA A 35 3.77 -24.02 6.12
N PRO A 36 4.48 -22.92 5.85
CA PRO A 36 5.75 -23.00 5.17
C PRO A 36 6.74 -23.86 5.97
N PRO A 37 7.57 -24.68 5.32
CA PRO A 37 8.47 -25.62 5.99
C PRO A 37 9.68 -24.93 6.67
N VAL A 38 9.81 -23.61 6.54
CA VAL A 38 10.95 -22.83 7.03
C VAL A 38 10.48 -21.91 8.16
N GLU A 39 11.16 -21.96 9.31
CA GLU A 39 10.77 -21.26 10.54
C GLU A 39 10.70 -19.74 10.37
N GLN A 40 11.62 -19.14 9.60
CA GLN A 40 11.58 -17.70 9.29
C GLN A 40 10.34 -17.32 8.48
N ALA A 41 9.90 -18.19 7.58
CA ALA A 41 8.68 -17.97 6.79
C ALA A 41 7.42 -18.12 7.64
N GLN A 42 7.45 -19.00 8.67
CA GLN A 42 6.37 -19.12 9.65
C GLN A 42 6.28 -17.88 10.54
N GLN A 43 7.41 -17.32 10.98
CA GLN A 43 7.43 -16.06 11.75
C GLN A 43 6.90 -14.88 10.94
N ALA A 44 7.31 -14.76 9.66
CA ALA A 44 6.78 -13.73 8.76
C ALA A 44 5.27 -13.91 8.50
N GLN A 45 4.80 -15.16 8.42
CA GLN A 45 3.37 -15.48 8.29
C GLN A 45 2.58 -15.12 9.55
N ALA A 46 3.10 -15.42 10.74
CA ALA A 46 2.48 -15.05 12.01
C ALA A 46 2.37 -13.53 12.18
N ALA A 47 3.44 -12.79 11.83
CA ALA A 47 3.40 -11.32 11.82
C ALA A 47 2.38 -10.77 10.81
N ALA A 48 2.23 -11.40 9.64
CA ALA A 48 1.18 -11.04 8.69
C ALA A 48 -0.23 -11.36 9.22
N ALA A 49 -0.40 -12.44 10.00
CA ALA A 49 -1.66 -12.80 10.64
C ALA A 49 -2.15 -11.75 11.64
N GLU A 50 -1.24 -11.19 12.44
CA GLU A 50 -1.53 -10.14 13.43
C GLU A 50 -2.00 -8.83 12.80
N THR A 51 -1.68 -8.57 11.53
CA THR A 51 -2.16 -7.38 10.79
C THR A 51 -3.60 -7.47 10.26
N GLY A 52 -4.38 -8.44 10.76
CA GLY A 52 -5.78 -8.66 10.38
C GLY A 52 -5.98 -9.73 9.30
N ALA A 53 -5.00 -10.61 9.06
CA ALA A 53 -5.17 -11.71 8.11
C ALA A 53 -5.98 -12.89 8.69
N ALA A 54 -6.21 -12.94 10.01
CA ALA A 54 -7.08 -13.93 10.64
C ALA A 54 -8.56 -13.86 10.22
N SER A 55 -9.02 -12.69 9.73
CA SER A 55 -10.36 -12.48 9.17
C SER A 55 -10.36 -12.29 7.66
N ALA A 56 -9.21 -12.51 6.99
CA ALA A 56 -9.07 -12.21 5.57
C ALA A 56 -9.73 -13.28 4.69
N GLY A 57 -10.55 -12.85 3.73
CA GLY A 57 -11.14 -13.70 2.70
C GLY A 57 -10.31 -13.72 1.41
N TRP A 58 -10.73 -14.54 0.44
CA TRP A 58 -10.10 -14.58 -0.89
C TRP A 58 -10.13 -13.23 -1.62
N LEU A 59 -11.10 -12.38 -1.31
CA LEU A 59 -11.14 -11.01 -1.84
C LEU A 59 -9.96 -10.17 -1.31
N ASP A 60 -9.62 -10.29 -0.02
CA ASP A 60 -8.48 -9.58 0.56
C ASP A 60 -7.16 -10.02 -0.08
N VAL A 61 -7.01 -11.33 -0.28
CA VAL A 61 -5.86 -11.89 -1.01
C VAL A 61 -5.78 -11.30 -2.42
N GLY A 62 -6.90 -11.28 -3.15
CA GLY A 62 -6.97 -10.74 -4.50
C GLY A 62 -6.65 -9.25 -4.57
N LEU A 63 -7.18 -8.45 -3.65
CA LEU A 63 -6.95 -7.01 -3.58
C LEU A 63 -5.51 -6.67 -3.20
N LEU A 64 -4.90 -7.40 -2.26
CA LEU A 64 -3.48 -7.23 -1.91
C LEU A 64 -2.55 -7.67 -3.04
N ALA A 65 -2.85 -8.79 -3.71
CA ALA A 65 -2.09 -9.25 -4.86
C ALA A 65 -2.19 -8.25 -6.04
N ALA A 66 -3.40 -7.74 -6.32
CA ALA A 66 -3.61 -6.71 -7.33
C ALA A 66 -2.86 -5.43 -6.99
N ALA A 67 -2.89 -4.98 -5.73
CA ALA A 67 -2.13 -3.83 -5.26
C ALA A 67 -0.63 -4.02 -5.50
N ALA A 68 -0.07 -5.19 -5.14
CA ALA A 68 1.34 -5.51 -5.37
C ALA A 68 1.71 -5.43 -6.87
N ILE A 69 0.88 -6.02 -7.74
CA ILE A 69 1.12 -6.00 -9.20
C ILE A 69 1.08 -4.57 -9.73
N PHE A 70 0.07 -3.77 -9.38
CA PHE A 70 -0.07 -2.41 -9.88
C PHE A 70 1.04 -1.48 -9.36
N PHE A 71 1.46 -1.62 -8.11
CA PHE A 71 2.63 -0.89 -7.59
C PHE A 71 3.92 -1.31 -8.29
N LEU A 72 4.10 -2.59 -8.63
CA LEU A 72 5.25 -3.06 -9.39
C LEU A 72 5.26 -2.45 -10.80
N ILE A 73 4.11 -2.46 -11.49
CA ILE A 73 3.97 -1.83 -12.80
C ILE A 73 4.29 -0.33 -12.69
N ALA A 74 3.79 0.35 -11.66
CA ALA A 74 4.11 1.76 -11.42
C ALA A 74 5.62 1.99 -11.26
N ALA A 75 6.32 1.14 -10.49
CA ALA A 75 7.76 1.22 -10.29
C ALA A 75 8.54 1.05 -11.60
N VAL A 76 8.20 0.00 -12.38
CA VAL A 76 8.82 -0.26 -13.69
C VAL A 76 8.58 0.90 -14.65
N ARG A 77 7.38 1.47 -14.66
CA ARG A 77 7.05 2.62 -15.50
C ARG A 77 7.83 3.86 -15.09
N LEU A 78 8.01 4.11 -13.79
CA LEU A 78 8.84 5.22 -13.30
C LEU A 78 10.33 5.05 -13.66
N ILE A 79 10.86 3.83 -13.59
CA ILE A 79 12.22 3.49 -14.06
C ILE A 79 12.35 3.77 -15.55
N ARG A 80 11.38 3.33 -16.35
CA ARG A 80 11.30 3.55 -17.79
C ARG A 80 10.95 4.98 -18.19
N ARG A 81 10.73 5.90 -17.23
CA ARG A 81 10.34 7.29 -17.46
C ARG A 81 9.02 7.41 -18.25
N THR A 82 8.07 6.57 -17.91
CA THR A 82 6.71 6.55 -18.46
C THR A 82 5.68 6.75 -17.35
N GLN A 83 4.41 6.98 -17.72
CA GLN A 83 3.34 7.34 -16.77
C GLN A 83 3.06 6.27 -15.71
N GLY A 84 3.73 6.35 -14.55
CA GLY A 84 3.57 5.44 -13.42
C GLY A 84 2.40 5.79 -12.51
N PHE A 85 1.95 7.04 -12.50
CA PHE A 85 0.92 7.53 -11.56
C PHE A 85 -0.39 6.76 -11.67
N TRP A 86 -0.89 6.51 -12.87
CA TRP A 86 -2.16 5.79 -13.07
C TRP A 86 -2.11 4.36 -12.54
N MET A 87 -0.96 3.70 -12.69
CA MET A 87 -0.78 2.35 -12.17
C MET A 87 -0.67 2.38 -10.65
N TRP A 88 0.00 3.38 -10.08
CA TRP A 88 -0.01 3.58 -8.64
C TRP A 88 -1.44 3.84 -8.12
N LEU A 89 -2.25 4.63 -8.81
CA LEU A 89 -3.63 4.93 -8.42
C LEU A 89 -4.49 3.66 -8.37
N LEU A 90 -4.35 2.76 -9.35
CA LEU A 90 -5.02 1.45 -9.33
C LEU A 90 -4.54 0.59 -8.15
N GLY A 91 -3.23 0.57 -7.88
CA GLY A 91 -2.68 -0.16 -6.73
C GLY A 91 -3.21 0.38 -5.40
N PHE A 92 -3.27 1.71 -5.28
CA PHE A 92 -3.85 2.39 -4.13
C PHE A 92 -5.34 2.06 -3.97
N ALA A 93 -6.10 2.08 -5.07
CA ALA A 93 -7.52 1.72 -5.04
C ALA A 93 -7.74 0.28 -4.57
N CYS A 94 -6.91 -0.68 -4.99
CA CYS A 94 -6.97 -2.05 -4.49
C CYS A 94 -6.62 -2.14 -3.00
N TYR A 95 -5.55 -1.46 -2.57
CA TYR A 95 -5.10 -1.47 -1.18
C TYR A 95 -6.09 -0.80 -0.22
N ALA A 96 -6.56 0.41 -0.56
CA ALA A 96 -7.55 1.17 0.21
C ALA A 96 -8.94 0.53 0.13
N GLY A 97 -9.30 0.00 -1.04
CA GLY A 97 -10.57 -0.69 -1.26
C GLY A 97 -10.74 -1.91 -0.36
N ARG A 98 -9.65 -2.63 -0.07
CA ARG A 98 -9.64 -3.73 0.91
C ARG A 98 -10.09 -3.26 2.30
N TRP A 99 -9.49 -2.17 2.79
CA TRP A 99 -9.84 -1.62 4.09
C TRP A 99 -11.29 -1.11 4.08
N ALA A 100 -11.70 -0.35 3.07
CA ALA A 100 -13.07 0.16 2.96
C ALA A 100 -14.11 -0.97 2.90
N TYR A 101 -13.79 -2.06 2.19
CA TYR A 101 -14.65 -3.24 2.11
C TYR A 101 -14.83 -3.90 3.48
N ALA A 102 -13.76 -4.02 4.28
CA ALA A 102 -13.82 -4.62 5.60
C ALA A 102 -14.75 -3.86 6.57
N GLN A 103 -14.93 -2.56 6.38
CA GLN A 103 -15.82 -1.73 7.21
C GLN A 103 -17.30 -1.74 6.75
N GLY A 104 -17.61 -2.31 5.59
CA GLY A 104 -18.97 -2.42 5.07
C GLY A 104 -19.68 -1.07 4.92
N GLN A 105 -20.94 -0.98 5.37
CA GLN A 105 -21.74 0.25 5.25
C GLN A 105 -21.35 1.34 6.29
N GLY A 106 -20.53 1.02 7.30
CA GLY A 106 -20.18 1.91 8.41
C GLY A 106 -18.98 2.82 8.16
N VAL A 107 -18.38 2.80 6.97
CA VAL A 107 -17.15 3.55 6.65
C VAL A 107 -17.27 5.04 6.99
N ILE A 108 -18.40 5.66 6.62
CA ILE A 108 -18.60 7.11 6.81
C ILE A 108 -18.68 7.45 8.30
N ASP A 109 -19.38 6.63 9.08
CA ASP A 109 -19.56 6.88 10.52
C ASP A 109 -18.25 6.64 11.28
N GLN A 110 -17.48 5.63 10.90
CA GLN A 110 -16.14 5.41 11.47
C GLN A 110 -15.18 6.56 11.15
N ILE A 111 -15.19 7.09 9.92
CA ILE A 111 -14.35 8.24 9.56
C ILE A 111 -14.74 9.48 10.37
N ARG A 112 -16.03 9.68 10.61
CA ARG A 112 -16.54 10.78 11.45
C ARG A 112 -16.16 10.63 12.92
N ALA A 113 -15.97 9.40 13.39
CA ALA A 113 -15.63 9.08 14.76
C ALA A 113 -14.11 9.12 15.05
N ILE A 114 -13.26 9.39 14.04
CA ILE A 114 -11.81 9.48 14.22
C ILE A 114 -11.46 10.56 15.24
N ASP A 115 -10.77 10.16 16.31
CA ASP A 115 -10.15 11.11 17.22
C ASP A 115 -8.80 11.57 16.67
N PHE A 116 -8.72 12.82 16.20
CA PHE A 116 -7.48 13.37 15.65
C PHE A 116 -6.37 13.56 16.70
N HIS A 117 -6.68 13.56 17.99
CA HIS A 117 -5.66 13.72 19.03
C HIS A 117 -4.71 12.51 19.08
N ILE A 118 -5.15 11.34 18.64
CA ILE A 118 -4.31 10.14 18.63
C ILE A 118 -3.10 10.31 17.71
N TYR A 119 -3.18 11.17 16.69
CA TYR A 119 -2.05 11.46 15.80
C TYR A 119 -0.92 12.26 16.46
N LEU A 120 -1.18 12.80 17.67
CA LEU A 120 -0.15 13.42 18.51
C LEU A 120 0.59 12.41 19.39
N ASP A 121 0.07 11.18 19.51
CA ASP A 121 0.71 10.07 20.22
C ASP A 121 1.13 8.95 19.24
N PRO A 122 2.32 9.03 18.65
CA PRO A 122 2.79 8.04 17.69
C PRO A 122 2.96 6.64 18.30
N GLN A 123 3.17 6.52 19.62
CA GLN A 123 3.27 5.21 20.28
C GLN A 123 1.90 4.52 20.35
N GLY A 124 0.83 5.28 20.61
CA GLY A 124 -0.54 4.78 20.59
C GLY A 124 -0.92 4.15 19.23
N LEU A 125 -0.51 4.78 18.12
CA LEU A 125 -0.77 4.27 16.77
C LEU A 125 -0.01 2.97 16.46
N VAL A 126 1.28 2.92 16.82
CA VAL A 126 2.14 1.75 16.55
C VAL A 126 1.69 0.54 17.37
N ASN A 127 1.20 0.75 18.59
CA ASN A 127 0.70 -0.32 19.43
C ASN A 127 -0.67 -0.85 19.01
N ASN A 128 -1.40 -0.13 18.14
CA ASN A 128 -2.74 -0.51 17.70
C ASN A 128 -2.89 -0.38 16.17
N ILE A 129 -2.13 -1.19 15.44
CA ILE A 129 -2.06 -1.16 13.96
C ILE A 129 -3.41 -1.48 13.31
N GLY A 130 -4.25 -2.28 13.96
CA GLY A 130 -5.59 -2.64 13.46
C GLY A 130 -6.66 -1.57 13.62
N SER A 131 -6.40 -0.50 14.39
CA SER A 131 -7.37 0.58 14.62
C SER A 131 -7.69 1.36 13.34
N THR A 132 -8.90 1.93 13.28
CA THR A 132 -9.36 2.77 12.18
C THR A 132 -8.41 3.93 11.95
N GLU A 133 -7.96 4.58 13.01
CA GLU A 133 -7.06 5.74 12.98
C GLU A 133 -5.70 5.36 12.41
N THR A 134 -5.11 4.24 12.83
CA THR A 134 -3.84 3.77 12.26
C THR A 134 -3.99 3.38 10.79
N GLN A 135 -5.07 2.70 10.41
CA GLN A 135 -5.31 2.36 9.01
C GLN A 135 -5.47 3.61 8.13
N VAL A 136 -6.22 4.61 8.60
CA VAL A 136 -6.38 5.89 7.89
C VAL A 136 -5.05 6.65 7.80
N ALA A 137 -4.22 6.64 8.85
CA ALA A 137 -2.87 7.21 8.79
C ALA A 137 -2.01 6.52 7.74
N ILE A 138 -2.04 5.19 7.66
CA ILE A 138 -1.32 4.42 6.63
C ILE A 138 -1.81 4.81 5.23
N LEU A 139 -3.13 4.89 5.01
CA LEU A 139 -3.69 5.31 3.73
C LEU A 139 -3.26 6.73 3.34
N ALA A 140 -3.23 7.65 4.30
CA ALA A 140 -2.75 9.01 4.09
C ALA A 140 -1.25 9.03 3.71
N LEU A 141 -0.42 8.20 4.35
CA LEU A 141 0.99 8.06 3.97
C LEU A 141 1.14 7.51 2.55
N VAL A 142 0.37 6.50 2.16
CA VAL A 142 0.40 5.98 0.78
C VAL A 142 -0.05 7.05 -0.22
N LEU A 143 -1.06 7.87 0.10
CA LEU A 143 -1.47 9.01 -0.73
C LEU A 143 -0.33 10.03 -0.93
N VAL A 144 0.42 10.34 0.13
CA VAL A 144 1.60 11.24 0.04
C VAL A 144 2.65 10.65 -0.90
N VAL A 145 2.89 9.34 -0.87
CA VAL A 145 3.76 8.66 -1.83
C VAL A 145 3.24 8.84 -3.27
N GLY A 146 1.94 8.71 -3.47
CA GLY A 146 1.29 8.97 -4.75
C GLY A 146 1.51 10.37 -5.28
N LEU A 147 1.46 11.37 -4.40
CA LEU A 147 1.77 12.76 -4.75
C LEU A 147 3.21 12.90 -5.26
N PHE A 148 4.18 12.27 -4.59
CA PHE A 148 5.57 12.27 -5.09
C PHE A 148 5.71 11.59 -6.45
N ILE A 149 5.03 10.46 -6.66
CA ILE A 149 5.01 9.78 -7.96
C ILE A 149 4.40 10.67 -9.03
N PHE A 150 3.30 11.35 -8.73
CA PHE A 150 2.65 12.29 -9.63
C PHE A 150 3.58 13.44 -10.01
N ILE A 151 4.27 14.04 -9.03
CA ILE A 151 5.24 15.13 -9.27
C ILE A 151 6.37 14.65 -10.19
N VAL A 152 6.93 13.47 -9.93
CA VAL A 152 8.00 12.90 -10.76
C VAL A 152 7.51 12.64 -12.18
N ASP A 153 6.33 12.05 -12.33
CA ASP A 153 5.73 11.75 -13.64
C ASP A 153 5.40 13.03 -14.44
N ALA A 154 4.80 14.04 -13.79
CA ALA A 154 4.49 15.32 -14.42
C ALA A 154 5.75 16.07 -14.88
N ALA A 155 6.79 16.07 -14.05
CA ALA A 155 8.05 16.72 -14.40
C ALA A 155 8.82 15.98 -15.49
N ASP A 156 8.73 14.65 -15.54
CA ASP A 156 9.28 13.85 -16.64
C ASP A 156 8.59 14.17 -17.97
N ARG A 157 7.25 14.30 -17.99
CA ARG A 157 6.52 14.73 -19.21
C ARG A 157 6.92 16.13 -19.66
N ALA A 158 6.96 17.10 -18.74
CA ALA A 158 7.33 18.47 -19.07
C ALA A 158 8.77 18.57 -19.64
N TYR A 159 9.67 17.67 -19.26
CA TYR A 159 11.00 17.61 -19.85
C TYR A 159 10.97 17.09 -21.30
N TRP A 160 10.15 16.08 -21.59
CA TRP A 160 10.03 15.51 -22.93
C TRP A 160 9.37 16.49 -23.90
N ASP A 161 8.34 17.20 -23.45
CA ASP A 161 7.65 18.23 -24.26
C ASP A 161 8.60 19.37 -24.67
N ARG A 162 9.59 19.70 -23.83
CA ARG A 162 10.62 20.72 -24.13
C ARG A 162 11.73 20.24 -25.07
N GLN A 163 11.86 18.92 -25.30
CA GLN A 163 12.91 18.35 -26.15
C GLN A 163 12.37 17.88 -27.51
N GLY A 164 11.06 17.66 -27.62
CA GLY A 164 10.41 17.26 -28.85
C GLY A 164 9.89 18.42 -29.71
N GLY A 165 10.06 19.67 -29.29
CA GLY A 165 9.76 20.89 -30.05
C GLY A 165 11.03 21.62 -30.44
#